data_AF-A0A7C3P3H7-F1
#
_entry.id   AF-A0A7C3P3H7-F1
#
_cell.length_a   1.000
_cell.length_b   1.000
_cell.length_c   1.000
_cell.angle_alpha   90.00
_cell.angle_beta   90.00
_cell.angle_gamma   90.00
#
_symmetry.space_group_name_H-M   'P 1'
#
loop_
_entity.id
_entity.type
_entity.pdbx_description
1 polymer ?
#
loop_
_entity_poly.entity_id
_entity_poly.type
_entity_poly.pdbx_seq_one_letter_code
_entity_poly.pdbx_strand_id
1 'polypeptide(L)' 'MEALDEVAPIFKDQLTYSMMDLSRPEGLERLKQVRKKLDRKPNIPSILMNEEIVFDSIPDSDTLIEAIRERLG' A
#
# COMPACT_ATOMS: atom_id res chain seq x y z
N MET A 1 0.35 -2.68 -11.52
CA MET A 1 -0.55 -1.60 -11.03
C MET A 1 -2.02 -1.94 -11.27
N GLU A 2 -2.32 -2.94 -12.10
CA GLU A 2 -3.68 -3.43 -12.42
C GLU A 2 -4.57 -3.67 -11.18
N ALA A 3 -4.07 -4.37 -10.16
CA ALA A 3 -4.87 -4.64 -8.94
C ALA A 3 -5.31 -3.36 -8.20
N LEU A 4 -4.49 -2.30 -8.18
CA LEU A 4 -4.86 -1.05 -7.50
C LEU A 4 -5.88 -0.25 -8.33
N ASP A 5 -5.74 -0.29 -9.66
CA ASP A 5 -6.65 0.39 -10.58
C ASP A 5 -8.05 -0.25 -10.56
N GLU A 6 -8.14 -1.56 -10.34
CA GLU A 6 -9.41 -2.28 -10.15
C GLU A 6 -10.05 -2.01 -8.79
N VAL A 7 -9.24 -1.92 -7.73
CA VAL A 7 -9.75 -1.85 -6.36
C VAL A 7 -10.08 -0.42 -5.92
N ALA A 8 -9.31 0.58 -6.33
CA ALA A 8 -9.52 1.97 -5.91
C ALA A 8 -10.94 2.51 -6.17
N PRO A 9 -11.60 2.24 -7.32
CA PRO A 9 -12.97 2.68 -7.57
C PRO A 9 -14.00 2.14 -6.56
N ILE A 10 -13.78 0.94 -6.01
CA ILE A 10 -14.69 0.29 -5.06
C ILE A 10 -14.77 1.07 -3.74
N PHE A 11 -13.68 1.76 -3.40
CA PHE A 11 -13.50 2.44 -2.11
C PHE A 11 -13.24 3.95 -2.26
N LYS A 12 -13.71 4.54 -3.36
CA LYS A 12 -13.41 5.92 -3.78
C LYS A 12 -13.66 6.99 -2.71
N ASP A 13 -14.57 6.74 -1.77
CA ASP A 13 -14.91 7.64 -0.66
C ASP A 13 -14.46 7.13 0.72
N GLN A 14 -13.78 5.99 0.77
CA GLN A 14 -13.40 5.28 2.00
C GLN A 14 -11.89 5.20 2.19
N LEU A 15 -11.09 5.36 1.13
CA LEU A 15 -9.63 5.34 1.23
C LEU A 15 -8.95 6.40 0.37
N THR A 16 -7.78 6.83 0.84
CA THR A 16 -6.80 7.55 0.03
C THR A 16 -5.62 6.63 -0.20
N TYR A 17 -5.11 6.60 -1.42
CA TYR A 17 -3.90 5.84 -1.74
C TYR A 17 -2.87 6.72 -2.44
N SER A 18 -1.61 6.31 -2.36
CA SER A 18 -0.51 6.90 -3.12
C SER A 18 0.52 5.82 -3.41
N MET A 19 1.15 5.90 -4.59
CA MET A 19 2.24 5.01 -4.96
C MET A 19 3.58 5.67 -4.63
N MET A 20 4.45 4.96 -3.91
CA MET A 20 5.83 5.39 -3.70
C MET A 20 6.71 4.83 -4.82
N ASP A 21 7.00 5.66 -5.83
CA ASP A 21 7.93 5.31 -6.91
C ASP A 21 9.39 5.46 -6.44
N LEU A 22 10.01 4.35 -6.09
CA LEU A 22 11.39 4.30 -5.57
C LEU A 22 12.46 4.58 -6.63
N SER A 23 12.08 4.70 -7.91
CA SER A 23 13.00 5.18 -8.97
C SER A 23 13.24 6.69 -8.89
N ARG A 24 12.41 7.41 -8.11
CA ARG A 24 12.47 8.86 -7.96
C ARG A 24 12.99 9.28 -6.58
N PRO A 25 13.71 10.42 -6.49
CA PRO A 25 14.17 10.96 -5.21
C PRO A 25 13.05 11.12 -4.18
N GLU A 26 11.88 11.58 -4.60
CA GLU A 26 10.74 11.82 -3.71
C GLU A 26 10.21 10.51 -3.09
N GLY A 27 10.18 9.42 -3.87
CA GLY A 27 9.78 8.11 -3.36
C GLY A 27 10.79 7.53 -2.38
N LEU A 28 12.09 7.73 -2.62
CA LEU A 28 13.15 7.34 -1.69
C LEU A 28 13.07 8.11 -0.37
N GLU A 29 12.83 9.42 -0.42
CA GLU A 29 12.64 10.24 0.78
C GLU A 29 11.37 9.84 1.55
N ARG A 30 10.27 9.57 0.84
CA ARG A 30 9.05 9.08 1.48
C ARG A 30 9.26 7.73 2.15
N LEU A 31 9.96 6.80 1.50
CA LEU A 31 10.30 5.51 2.08
C LEU A 31 11.16 5.68 3.35
N LYS A 32 12.14 6.60 3.35
CA LYS A 32 12.94 6.90 4.56
C LYS A 32 12.05 7.38 5.71
N GLN A 33 11.05 8.21 5.45
CA GLN A 33 10.11 8.69 6.47
C GLN A 33 9.24 7.55 7.02
N VAL A 34 8.64 6.75 6.12
CA VAL A 34 7.75 5.64 6.50
C VAL A 34 8.52 4.57 7.27
N ARG A 35 9.74 4.20 6.84
CA ARG A 35 10.57 3.19 7.52
C ARG A 35 10.88 3.49 8.98
N LYS A 36 10.79 4.74 9.44
CA LYS A 36 10.96 5.09 10.86
C LYS A 36 9.83 4.52 11.74
N LYS A 37 8.69 4.19 11.14
CA LYS A 37 7.49 3.71 11.81
C LYS A 37 7.21 2.23 11.59
N LEU A 38 7.97 1.58 10.70
CA LEU A 38 7.80 0.17 10.39
C LEU A 38 8.63 -0.68 11.34
N ASP A 39 8.05 -1.79 11.81
CA ASP A 39 8.76 -2.78 12.64
C ASP A 39 9.87 -3.51 11.89
N ARG A 40 9.82 -3.49 10.55
CA ARG A 40 10.82 -4.10 9.69
C ARG A 40 10.95 -3.39 8.35
N LYS A 41 12.02 -3.72 7.63
CA LYS A 41 12.20 -3.27 6.24
C LYS A 41 11.14 -3.95 5.34
N PRO A 42 10.37 -3.19 4.55
CA PRO A 42 9.44 -3.76 3.59
C PRO A 42 10.19 -4.35 2.39
N ASN A 43 9.62 -5.41 1.82
CA ASN A 43 10.01 -5.89 0.49
C ASN A 43 9.60 -4.88 -0.59
N ILE A 44 10.17 -4.99 -1.78
CA ILE A 44 9.84 -4.12 -2.90
C ILE A 44 9.48 -5.02 -4.10
N PRO A 45 8.23 -4.99 -4.61
CA PRO A 45 7.10 -4.18 -4.15
C PRO A 45 6.44 -4.70 -2.86
N SER A 46 5.72 -3.82 -2.15
CA SER A 46 4.90 -4.14 -0.96
C SER A 46 3.69 -3.22 -0.89
N ILE A 47 2.63 -3.65 -0.20
CA ILE A 47 1.48 -2.79 0.14
C ILE A 47 1.49 -2.48 1.63
N LEU A 48 1.36 -1.19 1.92
CA LEU A 48 1.21 -0.68 3.27
C LEU A 48 -0.20 -0.10 3.45
N MET A 49 -0.83 -0.36 4.58
CA MET A 49 -2.09 0.26 4.98
C MET A 49 -1.91 0.87 6.36
N ASN A 50 -2.27 2.14 6.54
CA ASN A 50 -2.13 2.85 7.82
C ASN A 50 -0.73 2.74 8.45
N GLU A 51 0.32 2.82 7.62
CA GLU A 51 1.72 2.72 8.04
C GLU A 51 2.15 1.33 8.54
N GLU A 52 1.37 0.27 8.26
CA GLU A 52 1.73 -1.12 8.52
C GLU A 52 1.97 -1.89 7.22
N ILE A 53 2.91 -2.83 7.22
CA ILE A 53 3.14 -3.73 6.07
C ILE A 53 2.06 -4.81 6.08
N VAL A 54 1.15 -4.75 5.11
CA VAL A 54 0.06 -5.73 4.98
C VAL A 54 0.45 -6.85 4.00
N PHE A 55 1.15 -6.49 2.92
CA PHE A 55 1.62 -7.45 1.93
C PHE A 55 3.08 -7.19 1.57
N ASP A 56 3.87 -8.27 1.54
CA ASP A 56 5.28 -8.27 1.09
C ASP A 56 5.46 -8.44 -0.42
N SER A 57 4.34 -8.46 -1.15
CA SER A 57 4.25 -8.53 -2.61
C SER A 57 2.96 -7.84 -3.07
N ILE A 58 2.73 -7.73 -4.38
CA ILE A 58 1.44 -7.28 -4.90
C ILE A 58 0.48 -8.49 -4.88
N PRO A 59 -0.63 -8.45 -4.11
CA PRO A 59 -1.64 -9.49 -4.12
C PRO A 59 -2.55 -9.36 -5.36
N ASP A 60 -3.43 -10.34 -5.56
CA ASP A 60 -4.57 -10.20 -6.47
C ASP A 60 -5.62 -9.22 -5.92
N SER A 61 -6.53 -8.79 -6.79
CA SER A 61 -7.57 -7.79 -6.47
C SER A 61 -8.52 -8.26 -5.37
N ASP A 62 -8.94 -9.53 -5.37
CA ASP A 62 -9.86 -10.08 -4.38
C ASP A 62 -9.24 -10.07 -2.98
N THR A 63 -8.00 -10.53 -2.86
CA THR A 63 -7.22 -10.52 -1.61
C THR A 63 -7.03 -9.10 -1.10
N LEU A 64 -6.78 -8.13 -2.00
CA LEU A 64 -6.65 -6.72 -1.63
C LEU A 64 -7.97 -6.13 -1.12
N ILE A 65 -9.10 -6.47 -1.76
CA ILE A 65 -10.45 -6.02 -1.37
C ILE A 65 -10.79 -6.49 0.04
N GLU A 66 -10.58 -7.79 0.32
CA GLU A 66 -10.89 -8.35 1.64
C GLU A 66 -10.02 -7.71 2.75
N ALA A 67 -8.72 -7.54 2.50
CA ALA A 67 -7.83 -6.89 3.47
C ALA A 67 -8.18 -5.42 3.75
N ILE A 68 -8.78 -4.72 2.79
CA ILE A 68 -9.31 -3.36 2.98
C ILE A 68 -10.61 -3.42 3.80
N ARG A 69 -11.53 -4.33 3.47
CA ARG A 69 -12.81 -4.50 4.20
C ARG A 69 -12.60 -4.80 5.67
N GLU A 70 -11.71 -5.73 5.99
CA GLU A 70 -11.36 -6.08 7.38
C GLU A 70 -10.90 -4.88 8.21
N ARG A 71 -10.30 -3.86 7.56
CA ARG A 71 -9.82 -2.64 8.22
C ARG A 71 -10.86 -1.54 8.31
N LEU A 72 -11.89 -1.57 7.48
CA LEU A 72 -12.97 -0.58 7.50
C LEU A 72 -14.03 -0.90 8.55
N GLY A 73 -14.17 -2.18 8.94
CA GLY A 73 -15.12 -2.66 9.94
C GLY A 73 -16.38 -3.26 9.32
#